data_AF-A0A4W5LXC1-F1
#
_entry.id   AF-A0A4W5LXC1-F1
#
_cell.length_a   1.000
_cell.length_b   1.000
_cell.length_c   1.000
_cell.angle_alpha   90.00
_cell.angle_beta   90.00
_cell.angle_gamma   90.00
#
_symmetry.space_group_name_H-M   'P 1'
#
loop_
_entity.id
_entity.type
_entity.pdbx_description
1 polymer ?
#
loop_
_entity_poly.entity_id
_entity_poly.type
_entity_poly.pdbx_seq_one_letter_code
_entity_poly.pdbx_strand_id
1 'polypeptide(L)'
;IFVPHIRFWCYLYCAGQDVLPPGPVNGTLGGNLIFKTTINPTTIRAISWTFGDPPVSIVDFLSTEGPVTGVGYVGRVSLDNSTGYLELRKLTLIDSGTYRVSLRKPGVLQVGSTSLIVYGEFQVLHGSYVTLTCDAAGSIITREWMKDGQLLSAGGNIIISEDKRVLSINPVKRTDTGEYRCRVSNPISTANAEHGLIVNYGPDGMEIMGPSEIEVGQKFTLTCSADSIPTSSFTWMLNGTEIPGHPHGFTKEKSEYSDSGDYICTATNDVTGNKITSLVHKLSVKGLSAGAIAGIVIGVLLVVGVGVGVDINIVNVCKLKKNKKTFNFKSVFPITAGNGKQALFSH
;
A
#
# COMPACT_ATOMS: atom_id res chain seq x y z
N ILE A 1 -77.21 11.00 -19.05
CA ILE A 1 -77.27 12.46 -18.81
C ILE A 1 -76.26 12.77 -17.71
N PHE A 2 -75.25 13.57 -18.08
CA PHE A 2 -74.34 14.45 -17.33
C PHE A 2 -73.95 14.22 -15.85
N VAL A 3 -72.64 14.45 -15.66
CA VAL A 3 -71.68 14.38 -14.53
C VAL A 3 -71.81 15.64 -13.60
N PRO A 4 -70.90 15.94 -12.63
CA PRO A 4 -70.68 15.45 -11.26
C PRO A 4 -70.83 16.57 -10.18
N HIS A 5 -70.54 16.27 -8.90
CA HIS A 5 -69.79 17.22 -8.05
C HIS A 5 -68.67 16.55 -7.25
N ILE A 6 -67.46 16.96 -7.62
CA ILE A 6 -66.16 16.79 -6.97
C ILE A 6 -66.10 17.66 -5.70
N ARG A 7 -65.48 17.16 -4.62
CA ARG A 7 -64.49 17.94 -3.84
C ARG A 7 -63.44 17.02 -3.19
N PHE A 8 -62.23 17.13 -3.75
CA PHE A 8 -60.95 16.71 -3.20
C PHE A 8 -60.65 17.41 -1.88
N TRP A 9 -60.23 16.66 -0.86
CA TRP A 9 -59.27 17.11 0.15
C TRP A 9 -58.09 16.14 0.14
N CYS A 10 -57.23 16.28 -0.87
CA CYS A 10 -55.87 15.80 -0.82
C CYS A 10 -55.02 17.06 -0.64
N TYR A 11 -54.52 17.29 0.58
CA TYR A 11 -53.54 18.34 0.81
C TYR A 11 -52.31 18.04 -0.05
N LEU A 12 -51.97 19.02 -0.89
CA LEU A 12 -50.79 19.01 -1.76
C LEU A 12 -49.52 18.69 -0.94
N TYR A 13 -49.03 17.46 -1.04
CA TYR A 13 -47.60 17.24 -1.26
C TYR A 13 -47.44 16.85 -2.72
N CYS A 14 -47.33 17.86 -3.59
CA CYS A 14 -46.89 17.63 -4.96
C CYS A 14 -45.54 16.91 -4.89
N ALA A 15 -45.50 15.72 -5.46
CA ALA A 15 -44.32 14.88 -5.61
C ALA A 15 -43.15 15.70 -6.17
N GLY A 16 -42.22 16.06 -5.29
CA GLY A 16 -40.89 16.47 -5.71
C GLY A 16 -40.22 15.24 -6.31
N GLN A 17 -39.81 15.33 -7.56
CA GLN A 17 -38.99 14.33 -8.22
C GLN A 17 -37.76 14.05 -7.34
N ASP A 18 -37.62 12.82 -6.83
CA ASP A 18 -36.50 12.44 -5.97
C ASP A 18 -35.21 12.62 -6.76
N VAL A 19 -34.41 13.59 -6.33
CA VAL A 19 -33.22 14.04 -7.06
C VAL A 19 -32.01 13.17 -6.77
N LEU A 20 -32.13 12.15 -5.92
CA LEU A 20 -31.09 11.16 -5.64
C LEU A 20 -31.56 9.75 -6.02
N PRO A 21 -30.65 8.85 -6.42
CA PRO A 21 -30.99 7.46 -6.68
C PRO A 21 -31.47 6.74 -5.41
N PRO A 22 -32.36 5.73 -5.55
CA PRO A 22 -32.90 4.99 -4.41
C PRO A 22 -31.84 4.10 -3.74
N GLY A 23 -31.94 3.99 -2.41
CA GLY A 23 -31.17 3.04 -1.59
C GLY A 23 -29.98 3.65 -0.84
N PRO A 24 -29.28 2.85 -0.02
CA PRO A 24 -28.00 3.26 0.54
C PRO A 24 -26.90 3.19 -0.53
N VAL A 25 -26.09 4.23 -0.60
CA VAL A 25 -24.86 4.28 -1.38
C VAL A 25 -23.72 3.74 -0.50
N ASN A 26 -22.87 2.91 -1.09
CA ASN A 26 -21.75 2.30 -0.38
C ASN A 26 -20.47 3.13 -0.53
N GLY A 27 -19.75 3.36 0.56
CA GLY A 27 -18.43 4.01 0.58
C GLY A 27 -17.40 3.19 1.34
N THR A 28 -16.11 3.46 1.15
CA THR A 28 -15.01 2.75 1.83
C THR A 28 -14.26 3.69 2.78
N LEU A 29 -13.83 3.20 3.95
CA LEU A 29 -13.05 3.96 4.93
C LEU A 29 -11.79 4.54 4.28
N GLY A 30 -11.56 5.84 4.48
CA GLY A 30 -10.50 6.62 3.84
C GLY A 30 -10.75 6.98 2.37
N GLY A 31 -11.74 6.36 1.73
CA GLY A 31 -12.13 6.60 0.34
C GLY A 31 -12.90 7.90 0.12
N ASN A 32 -13.28 8.13 -1.14
CA ASN A 32 -14.09 9.27 -1.55
C ASN A 32 -15.39 8.76 -2.20
N LEU A 33 -16.49 9.49 -1.99
CA LEU A 33 -17.79 9.19 -2.59
C LEU A 33 -18.36 10.43 -3.27
N ILE A 34 -19.04 10.23 -4.40
CA ILE A 34 -19.77 11.31 -5.08
C ILE A 34 -21.26 10.98 -5.07
N PHE A 35 -22.04 11.84 -4.41
CA PHE A 35 -23.49 11.84 -4.52
C PHE A 35 -23.90 12.52 -5.83
N LYS A 36 -24.44 11.72 -6.74
CA LYS A 36 -24.91 12.19 -8.05
C LYS A 36 -26.40 12.48 -8.00
N THR A 37 -26.76 13.70 -8.34
CA THR A 37 -28.16 14.10 -8.50
C THR A 37 -28.68 13.71 -9.90
N THR A 38 -29.98 13.51 -10.05
CA THR A 38 -30.62 13.12 -11.31
C THR A 38 -31.13 14.31 -12.13
N ILE A 39 -30.49 15.47 -12.01
CA ILE A 39 -30.95 16.70 -12.66
C ILE A 39 -30.44 16.86 -14.11
N ASN A 40 -31.27 17.47 -14.95
CA ASN A 40 -30.85 17.96 -16.26
C ASN A 40 -30.09 19.30 -16.13
N PRO A 41 -29.14 19.61 -17.05
CA PRO A 41 -28.37 20.85 -17.03
C PRO A 41 -29.31 22.06 -17.09
N THR A 42 -29.43 22.79 -15.97
CA THR A 42 -30.31 23.95 -15.80
C THR A 42 -29.67 24.95 -14.83
N THR A 43 -30.05 26.23 -14.87
CA THR A 43 -29.49 27.26 -13.98
C THR A 43 -29.94 27.05 -12.53
N ILE A 44 -29.01 26.69 -11.65
CA ILE A 44 -29.26 26.49 -10.22
C ILE A 44 -29.01 27.81 -9.47
N ARG A 45 -29.95 28.22 -8.60
CA ARG A 45 -29.85 29.44 -7.77
C ARG A 45 -29.26 29.15 -6.39
N ALA A 46 -29.61 28.01 -5.80
CA ALA A 46 -29.09 27.60 -4.50
C ALA A 46 -29.02 26.08 -4.37
N ILE A 47 -28.06 25.59 -3.58
CA ILE A 47 -27.90 24.17 -3.23
C ILE A 47 -27.65 24.10 -1.72
N SER A 48 -28.28 23.16 -1.04
CA SER A 48 -28.02 22.88 0.37
C SER A 48 -27.93 21.39 0.61
N TRP A 49 -26.82 20.93 1.18
CA TRP A 49 -26.59 19.54 1.58
C TRP A 49 -26.55 19.44 3.10
N THR A 50 -27.27 18.47 3.66
CA THR A 50 -27.38 18.24 5.11
C THR A 50 -27.20 16.76 5.46
N PHE A 51 -26.74 16.50 6.69
CA PHE A 51 -26.49 15.15 7.23
C PHE A 51 -27.26 14.94 8.55
N GLY A 52 -27.81 13.74 8.73
CA GLY A 52 -28.38 13.27 9.99
C GLY A 52 -29.77 13.81 10.33
N ASP A 53 -30.23 13.43 11.51
CA ASP A 53 -31.45 13.92 12.16
C ASP A 53 -31.16 14.13 13.67
N PRO A 54 -31.04 15.37 14.17
CA PRO A 54 -31.33 16.64 13.51
C PRO A 54 -30.33 16.99 12.39
N PRO A 55 -30.74 17.75 11.36
CA PRO A 55 -29.91 18.03 10.19
C PRO A 55 -28.75 19.00 10.50
N VAL A 56 -27.54 18.59 10.15
CA VAL A 56 -26.32 19.41 10.19
C VAL A 56 -25.95 19.86 8.77
N SER A 57 -25.63 21.14 8.57
CA SER A 57 -25.21 21.64 7.25
C SER A 57 -23.83 21.11 6.85
N ILE A 58 -23.74 20.54 5.65
CA ILE A 58 -22.52 20.07 5.01
C ILE A 58 -21.95 21.18 4.13
N VAL A 59 -22.76 21.69 3.21
CA VAL A 59 -22.41 22.79 2.31
C VAL A 59 -23.67 23.48 1.81
N ASP A 60 -23.63 24.80 1.81
CA ASP A 60 -24.67 25.68 1.28
C ASP A 60 -24.09 26.54 0.16
N PHE A 61 -24.77 26.67 -0.96
CA PHE A 61 -24.34 27.48 -2.10
C PHE A 61 -25.45 28.43 -2.51
N LEU A 62 -25.07 29.69 -2.74
CA LEU A 62 -25.90 30.71 -3.38
C LEU A 62 -25.19 31.23 -4.62
N SER A 63 -25.92 31.41 -5.72
CA SER A 63 -25.34 31.92 -6.97
C SER A 63 -24.71 33.31 -6.85
N THR A 64 -25.03 34.05 -5.79
CA THR A 64 -24.52 35.40 -5.50
C THR A 64 -23.26 35.41 -4.64
N GLU A 65 -23.02 34.37 -3.83
CA GLU A 65 -22.05 34.39 -2.73
C GLU A 65 -21.10 33.18 -2.72
N GLY A 66 -21.30 32.21 -3.61
CA GLY A 66 -20.48 31.00 -3.69
C GLY A 66 -20.82 29.94 -2.64
N PRO A 67 -20.06 28.83 -2.57
CA PRO A 67 -20.31 27.75 -1.62
C PRO A 67 -19.67 28.02 -0.26
N VAL A 68 -20.44 27.85 0.81
CA VAL A 68 -20.04 27.92 2.22
C VAL A 68 -20.13 26.51 2.80
N THR A 69 -19.01 26.00 3.31
CA THR A 69 -18.92 24.65 3.87
C THR A 69 -19.18 24.68 5.37
N GLY A 70 -19.96 23.73 5.89
CA GLY A 70 -20.17 23.54 7.31
C GLY A 70 -18.88 23.15 8.03
N VAL A 71 -18.73 23.60 9.29
CA VAL A 71 -17.47 23.49 10.06
C VAL A 71 -16.92 22.06 10.13
N GLY A 72 -17.80 21.06 10.27
CA GLY A 72 -17.42 19.64 10.33
C GLY A 72 -16.92 19.03 9.02
N TYR A 73 -17.06 19.73 7.89
CA TYR A 73 -16.82 19.20 6.54
C TYR A 73 -15.76 20.00 5.76
N VAL A 74 -15.17 21.04 6.36
CA VAL A 74 -14.15 21.89 5.73
C VAL A 74 -12.97 21.05 5.24
N GLY A 75 -12.59 21.22 3.96
CA GLY A 75 -11.49 20.48 3.33
C GLY A 75 -11.79 19.01 3.01
N ARG A 76 -13.02 18.55 3.29
CA ARG A 76 -13.47 17.18 2.99
C ARG A 76 -14.55 17.12 1.93
N VAL A 77 -15.16 18.23 1.54
CA VAL A 77 -16.23 18.25 0.53
C VAL A 77 -15.91 19.12 -0.68
N SER A 78 -16.47 18.76 -1.83
CA SER A 78 -16.46 19.57 -3.04
C SER A 78 -17.84 19.54 -3.68
N LEU A 79 -18.37 20.71 -4.03
CA LEU A 79 -19.68 20.87 -4.64
C LEU A 79 -19.53 21.28 -6.12
N ASP A 80 -20.14 20.52 -7.02
CA ASP A 80 -20.38 20.96 -8.39
C ASP A 80 -21.65 21.80 -8.43
N ASN A 81 -21.51 23.11 -8.66
CA ASN A 81 -22.64 24.05 -8.65
C ASN A 81 -23.50 24.02 -9.93
N SER A 82 -23.08 23.29 -10.96
CA SER A 82 -23.83 23.10 -12.20
C SER A 82 -24.74 21.87 -12.15
N THR A 83 -24.31 20.84 -11.43
CA THR A 83 -25.03 19.55 -11.29
C THR A 83 -25.59 19.32 -9.88
N GLY A 84 -25.14 20.05 -8.87
CA GLY A 84 -25.48 19.80 -7.47
C GLY A 84 -24.81 18.55 -6.88
N TYR A 85 -23.81 17.97 -7.56
CA TYR A 85 -23.09 16.80 -7.08
C TYR A 85 -22.21 17.18 -5.89
N LEU A 86 -22.21 16.31 -4.89
CA LEU A 86 -21.37 16.46 -3.70
C LEU A 86 -20.35 15.34 -3.67
N GLU A 87 -19.07 15.69 -3.76
CA GLU A 87 -17.98 14.78 -3.41
C GLU A 87 -17.68 14.93 -1.92
N LEU A 88 -17.66 13.81 -1.18
CA LEU A 88 -17.18 13.70 0.18
C LEU A 88 -15.91 12.84 0.21
N ARG A 89 -14.85 13.36 0.80
CA ARG A 89 -13.50 12.78 0.80
C ARG A 89 -13.09 12.27 2.18
N LYS A 90 -12.16 11.33 2.20
CA LYS A 90 -11.56 10.74 3.42
C LYS A 90 -12.64 10.19 4.35
N LEU A 91 -13.55 9.38 3.81
CA LEU A 91 -14.68 8.83 4.57
C LEU A 91 -14.24 8.16 5.88
N THR A 92 -15.08 8.28 6.89
CA THR A 92 -14.94 7.70 8.23
C THR A 92 -16.20 6.91 8.55
N LEU A 93 -16.15 5.99 9.52
CA LEU A 93 -17.34 5.21 9.89
C LEU A 93 -18.52 6.09 10.34
N ILE A 94 -18.23 7.24 10.96
CA ILE A 94 -19.23 8.21 11.42
C ILE A 94 -19.92 8.99 10.28
N ASP A 95 -19.40 8.91 9.06
CA ASP A 95 -20.07 9.49 7.88
C ASP A 95 -21.23 8.60 7.40
N SER A 96 -21.44 7.42 7.99
CA SER A 96 -22.61 6.59 7.70
C SER A 96 -23.87 7.23 8.26
N GLY A 97 -24.91 7.38 7.43
CA GLY A 97 -26.16 8.02 7.85
C GLY A 97 -26.95 8.57 6.67
N THR A 98 -27.96 9.38 6.99
CA THR A 98 -28.87 9.95 5.97
C THR A 98 -28.36 11.30 5.50
N TYR A 99 -28.28 11.46 4.18
CA TYR A 99 -27.93 12.70 3.51
C TYR A 99 -29.15 13.25 2.79
N ARG A 100 -29.33 14.56 2.85
CA ARG A 100 -30.43 15.27 2.18
C ARG A 100 -29.88 16.43 1.37
N VAL A 101 -30.35 16.55 0.13
CA VAL A 101 -30.05 17.67 -0.75
C VAL A 101 -31.31 18.48 -1.03
N SER A 102 -31.18 19.80 -1.05
CA SER A 102 -32.20 20.74 -1.51
C SER A 102 -31.64 21.59 -2.63
N LEU A 103 -32.27 21.57 -3.80
CA LEU A 103 -31.85 22.27 -5.01
C LEU A 103 -32.90 23.30 -5.39
N ARG A 104 -32.52 24.58 -5.41
CA ARG A 104 -33.40 25.70 -5.78
C ARG A 104 -33.13 26.16 -7.20
N LYS A 105 -34.14 26.03 -8.06
CA LYS A 105 -34.16 26.52 -9.44
C LYS A 105 -35.15 27.69 -9.57
N PRO A 106 -35.14 28.46 -10.66
CA PRO A 106 -36.17 29.45 -10.93
C PRO A 106 -37.57 28.81 -10.88
N GLY A 107 -38.37 29.18 -9.89
CA GLY A 107 -39.75 28.71 -9.73
C GLY A 107 -39.95 27.30 -9.17
N VAL A 108 -38.88 26.55 -8.85
CA VAL A 108 -38.98 25.14 -8.39
C VAL A 108 -37.95 24.83 -7.29
N LEU A 109 -38.38 24.11 -6.25
CA LEU A 109 -37.52 23.50 -5.24
C LEU A 109 -37.59 21.97 -5.39
N GLN A 110 -36.43 21.33 -5.54
CA GLN A 110 -36.32 19.86 -5.59
C GLN A 110 -35.56 19.39 -4.35
N VAL A 111 -36.00 18.28 -3.75
CA VAL A 111 -35.40 17.71 -2.55
C VAL A 111 -35.20 16.23 -2.79
N GLY A 112 -34.08 15.69 -2.32
CA GLY A 112 -33.80 14.25 -2.37
C GLY A 112 -33.10 13.79 -1.10
N SER A 113 -33.24 12.52 -0.78
CA SER A 113 -32.56 11.90 0.37
C SER A 113 -32.00 10.54 0.01
N THR A 114 -30.81 10.23 0.51
CA THR A 114 -30.17 8.92 0.36
C THR A 114 -29.44 8.57 1.66
N SER A 115 -29.08 7.31 1.83
CA SER A 115 -28.25 6.89 2.97
C SER A 115 -26.85 6.53 2.48
N LEU A 116 -25.83 6.76 3.30
CA LEU A 116 -24.47 6.27 3.07
C LEU A 116 -24.16 5.20 4.11
N ILE A 117 -23.58 4.10 3.66
CA ILE A 117 -22.94 3.11 4.53
C ILE A 117 -21.45 3.10 4.18
N VAL A 118 -20.60 3.49 5.13
CA VAL A 118 -19.15 3.43 4.99
C VAL A 118 -18.64 2.11 5.56
N TYR A 119 -18.09 1.27 4.70
CA TYR A 119 -17.43 0.02 5.07
C TYR A 119 -15.96 0.29 5.34
N GLY A 120 -15.43 -0.24 6.44
CA GLY A 120 -14.01 -0.17 6.75
C GLY A 120 -13.41 -1.54 6.98
N GLU A 121 -12.14 -1.68 6.65
CA GLU A 121 -11.31 -2.73 7.23
C GLU A 121 -10.87 -2.26 8.62
N PHE A 122 -11.40 -2.89 9.66
CA PHE A 122 -10.92 -2.75 11.03
C PHE A 122 -9.52 -3.37 11.09
N GLN A 123 -8.53 -2.54 11.38
CA GLN A 123 -7.15 -2.97 11.58
C GLN A 123 -6.90 -3.11 13.08
N VAL A 124 -6.55 -4.32 13.51
CA VAL A 124 -6.37 -4.66 14.92
C VAL A 124 -5.08 -5.42 15.12
N LEU A 125 -4.48 -5.31 16.30
CA LEU A 125 -3.22 -6.00 16.60
C LEU A 125 -3.49 -7.43 17.07
N HIS A 126 -2.65 -8.36 16.66
CA HIS A 126 -2.65 -9.71 17.20
C HIS A 126 -2.50 -9.69 18.73
N GLY A 127 -3.30 -10.50 19.42
CA GLY A 127 -3.36 -10.56 20.88
C GLY A 127 -4.20 -9.46 21.55
N SER A 128 -4.69 -8.48 20.78
CA SER A 128 -5.60 -7.44 21.29
C SER A 128 -7.05 -7.94 21.43
N TYR A 129 -8.00 -7.02 21.61
CA TYR A 129 -9.43 -7.29 21.60
C TYR A 129 -10.12 -6.37 20.58
N VAL A 130 -11.21 -6.84 19.97
CA VAL A 130 -12.07 -6.01 19.09
C VAL A 130 -13.53 -6.35 19.30
N THR A 131 -14.40 -5.35 19.10
CA THR A 131 -15.85 -5.49 19.14
C THR A 131 -16.47 -4.95 17.85
N LEU A 132 -17.30 -5.76 17.20
CA LEU A 132 -18.12 -5.38 16.06
C LEU A 132 -19.57 -5.26 16.51
N THR A 133 -20.25 -4.20 16.08
CA THR A 133 -21.65 -3.95 16.44
C THR A 133 -22.54 -4.06 15.22
N CYS A 134 -23.75 -4.54 15.46
CA CYS A 134 -24.79 -4.62 14.45
C CYS A 134 -26.02 -3.89 14.96
N ASP A 135 -26.04 -2.58 14.77
CA ASP A 135 -27.19 -1.77 15.13
C ASP A 135 -28.19 -1.71 13.96
N ALA A 136 -29.47 -1.90 14.27
CA ALA A 136 -30.54 -1.90 13.29
C ALA A 136 -31.83 -1.38 13.92
N ALA A 137 -32.65 -0.70 13.13
CA ALA A 137 -33.93 -0.13 13.56
C ALA A 137 -35.12 -0.95 13.04
N GLY A 138 -36.26 -0.83 13.71
CA GLY A 138 -37.50 -1.53 13.37
C GLY A 138 -37.67 -2.87 14.09
N SER A 139 -38.64 -3.67 13.64
CA SER A 139 -38.90 -4.99 14.21
C SER A 139 -37.88 -6.00 13.68
N ILE A 140 -37.02 -6.50 14.57
CA ILE A 140 -35.98 -7.49 14.26
C ILE A 140 -36.42 -8.82 14.86
N ILE A 141 -36.49 -9.87 14.02
CA ILE A 141 -36.85 -11.22 14.47
C ILE A 141 -35.60 -12.07 14.62
N THR A 142 -34.69 -12.01 13.64
CA THR A 142 -33.44 -12.74 13.69
C THR A 142 -32.26 -11.82 13.47
N ARG A 143 -31.16 -12.15 14.15
CA ARG A 143 -29.86 -11.52 14.01
C ARG A 143 -28.79 -12.60 14.00
N GLU A 144 -27.92 -12.55 13.00
CA GLU A 144 -26.92 -13.59 12.74
C GLU A 144 -25.60 -12.94 12.33
N TRP A 145 -24.49 -13.51 12.82
CA TRP A 145 -23.15 -13.14 12.39
C TRP A 145 -22.60 -14.21 11.46
N MET A 146 -21.90 -13.78 10.43
CA MET A 146 -21.19 -14.63 9.49
C MET A 146 -19.74 -14.15 9.37
N LYS A 147 -18.81 -15.08 9.13
CA LYS A 147 -17.43 -14.80 8.72
C LYS A 147 -17.17 -15.52 7.41
N ASP A 148 -16.73 -14.79 6.40
CA ASP A 148 -16.38 -15.32 5.08
C ASP A 148 -17.53 -16.17 4.48
N GLY A 149 -18.76 -15.72 4.69
CA GLY A 149 -19.99 -16.39 4.24
C GLY A 149 -20.49 -17.56 5.11
N GLN A 150 -19.77 -17.94 6.17
CA GLN A 150 -20.15 -19.02 7.08
C GLN A 150 -20.76 -18.48 8.38
N LEU A 151 -21.82 -19.13 8.88
CA LEU A 151 -22.46 -18.74 10.13
C LEU A 151 -21.49 -18.88 11.31
N LEU A 152 -21.29 -17.79 12.03
CA LEU A 152 -20.46 -17.77 13.24
C LEU A 152 -21.27 -18.22 14.45
N SER A 153 -20.62 -19.04 15.28
CA SER A 153 -21.12 -19.42 16.60
C SER A 153 -20.13 -18.94 17.66
N ALA A 154 -20.64 -18.65 18.86
CA ALA A 154 -19.78 -18.35 20.00
C ALA A 154 -18.89 -19.55 20.33
N GLY A 155 -17.62 -19.30 20.63
CA GLY A 155 -16.63 -20.35 20.90
C GLY A 155 -15.19 -19.89 20.69
N GLY A 156 -14.27 -20.51 21.43
CA GLY A 156 -12.85 -20.14 21.38
C GLY A 156 -12.64 -18.69 21.83
N ASN A 157 -12.13 -17.85 20.92
CA ASN A 157 -11.92 -16.41 21.13
C ASN A 157 -13.10 -15.54 20.65
N ILE A 158 -14.15 -16.14 20.10
CA ILE A 158 -15.35 -15.42 19.63
C ILE A 158 -16.43 -15.43 20.72
N ILE A 159 -16.88 -14.24 21.11
CA ILE A 159 -17.92 -14.00 22.11
C ILE A 159 -19.04 -13.24 21.41
N ILE A 160 -20.28 -13.74 21.49
CA ILE A 160 -21.45 -13.08 20.90
C ILE A 160 -22.41 -12.76 22.04
N SER A 161 -22.90 -11.53 22.12
CA SER A 161 -23.89 -11.12 23.12
C SER A 161 -25.20 -11.91 22.98
N GLU A 162 -26.00 -11.98 24.04
CA GLU A 162 -27.28 -12.72 24.02
C GLU A 162 -28.26 -12.21 22.95
N ASP A 163 -28.32 -10.88 22.77
CA ASP A 163 -29.10 -10.21 21.72
C ASP A 163 -28.44 -10.28 20.33
N LYS A 164 -27.25 -10.90 20.25
CA LYS A 164 -26.35 -11.01 19.10
C LYS A 164 -25.95 -9.67 18.48
N ARG A 165 -26.21 -8.55 19.16
CA ARG A 165 -25.93 -7.20 18.68
C ARG A 165 -24.44 -6.91 18.63
N VAL A 166 -23.68 -7.54 19.52
CA VAL A 166 -22.24 -7.33 19.65
C VAL A 166 -21.52 -8.65 19.47
N LEU A 167 -20.54 -8.65 18.56
CA LEU A 167 -19.55 -9.70 18.42
C LEU A 167 -18.23 -9.18 18.96
N SER A 168 -17.61 -9.90 19.89
CA SER A 168 -16.30 -9.58 20.46
C SER A 168 -15.31 -10.70 20.15
N ILE A 169 -14.08 -10.32 19.83
CA ILE A 169 -12.99 -11.26 19.58
C ILE A 169 -11.88 -10.98 20.60
N ASN A 170 -11.59 -11.95 21.46
CA ASN A 170 -10.59 -11.81 22.52
C ASN A 170 -10.00 -13.17 22.96
N PRO A 171 -8.67 -13.38 22.87
CA PRO A 171 -7.71 -12.53 22.17
C PRO A 171 -7.88 -12.63 20.65
N VAL A 172 -7.56 -11.56 19.93
CA VAL A 172 -7.51 -11.55 18.46
C VAL A 172 -6.35 -12.43 17.97
N LYS A 173 -6.64 -13.33 17.04
CA LYS A 173 -5.71 -14.26 16.39
C LYS A 173 -5.56 -13.89 14.93
N ARG A 174 -4.43 -14.27 14.31
CA ARG A 174 -4.16 -13.98 12.89
C ARG A 174 -5.24 -14.52 11.94
N THR A 175 -5.81 -15.68 12.30
CA THR A 175 -6.89 -16.36 11.57
C THR A 175 -8.25 -15.65 11.64
N ASP A 176 -8.39 -14.67 12.52
CA ASP A 176 -9.64 -13.90 12.66
C ASP A 176 -9.78 -12.88 11.53
N THR A 177 -8.73 -12.61 10.74
CA THR A 177 -8.81 -11.83 9.50
C THR A 177 -9.90 -12.40 8.59
N GLY A 178 -10.74 -11.54 8.04
CA GLY A 178 -11.84 -11.94 7.16
C GLY A 178 -12.96 -10.91 7.07
N GLU A 179 -13.98 -11.24 6.30
CA GLU A 179 -15.18 -10.44 6.13
C GLU A 179 -16.26 -10.91 7.11
N TYR A 180 -16.61 -10.05 8.07
CA TYR A 180 -17.68 -10.30 9.02
C TYR A 180 -18.96 -9.63 8.52
N ARG A 181 -20.04 -10.39 8.42
CA ARG A 181 -21.35 -9.87 8.02
C ARG A 181 -22.34 -10.11 9.13
N CYS A 182 -22.99 -9.06 9.61
CA CYS A 182 -24.20 -9.20 10.40
C CYS A 182 -25.42 -9.14 9.47
N ARG A 183 -26.32 -10.11 9.61
CA ARG A 183 -27.61 -10.14 8.93
C ARG A 183 -28.73 -10.00 9.94
N VAL A 184 -29.61 -9.04 9.70
CA VAL A 184 -30.88 -8.88 10.43
C VAL A 184 -32.04 -9.15 9.50
N SER A 185 -33.05 -9.86 9.99
CA SER A 185 -34.28 -10.07 9.20
C SER A 185 -35.54 -10.06 10.02
N ASN A 186 -36.60 -9.69 9.33
CA ASN A 186 -37.99 -9.81 9.74
C ASN A 186 -38.79 -10.48 8.59
N PRO A 187 -40.10 -10.73 8.74
CA PRO A 187 -40.86 -11.47 7.73
C PRO A 187 -40.96 -10.78 6.35
N ILE A 188 -40.61 -9.49 6.26
CA ILE A 188 -40.83 -8.64 5.08
C ILE A 188 -39.50 -8.17 4.48
N SER A 189 -38.44 -8.03 5.29
CA SER A 189 -37.15 -7.49 4.86
C SER A 189 -35.95 -8.16 5.53
N THR A 190 -34.81 -8.05 4.85
CA THR A 190 -33.49 -8.45 5.34
C THR A 190 -32.53 -7.29 5.08
N ALA A 191 -31.65 -7.01 6.04
CA ALA A 191 -30.57 -6.06 5.89
C ALA A 191 -29.24 -6.66 6.38
N ASN A 192 -28.14 -6.23 5.76
CA ASN A 192 -26.80 -6.69 6.07
C ASN A 192 -25.90 -5.51 6.44
N ALA A 193 -24.99 -5.73 7.39
CA ALA A 193 -23.85 -4.87 7.67
C ALA A 193 -22.57 -5.69 7.48
N GLU A 194 -21.57 -5.14 6.81
CA GLU A 194 -20.30 -5.81 6.50
C GLU A 194 -19.14 -5.08 7.19
N HIS A 195 -18.22 -5.85 7.76
CA HIS A 195 -17.04 -5.38 8.46
C HIS A 195 -15.84 -6.20 7.96
N GLY A 196 -14.90 -5.56 7.27
CA GLY A 196 -13.61 -6.20 7.00
C GLY A 196 -12.78 -6.18 8.28
N LEU A 197 -12.12 -7.27 8.66
CA LEU A 197 -11.17 -7.30 9.75
C LEU A 197 -9.81 -7.74 9.22
N ILE A 198 -8.78 -6.93 9.46
CA ILE A 198 -7.37 -7.28 9.21
C ILE A 198 -6.65 -7.32 10.55
N VAL A 199 -6.02 -8.47 10.81
CA VAL A 199 -5.19 -8.65 11.99
C VAL A 199 -3.73 -8.38 11.64
N ASN A 200 -3.19 -7.29 12.18
CA ASN A 200 -1.80 -6.89 12.03
C ASN A 200 -0.92 -7.62 13.05
N TYR A 201 0.21 -8.11 12.58
CA TYR A 201 1.16 -8.89 13.39
C TYR A 201 2.56 -8.84 12.79
N GLY A 202 3.53 -9.37 13.53
CA GLY A 202 4.92 -9.46 13.10
C GLY A 202 5.68 -8.14 13.25
N PRO A 203 6.92 -8.08 12.73
CA PRO A 203 7.59 -9.16 11.99
C PRO A 203 8.01 -10.34 12.85
N ASP A 204 7.77 -11.56 12.35
CA ASP A 204 8.15 -12.83 12.98
C ASP A 204 8.95 -13.71 12.00
N GLY A 205 9.69 -14.70 12.51
CA GLY A 205 10.31 -15.75 11.66
C GLY A 205 11.30 -15.22 10.62
N MET A 206 12.29 -14.45 11.06
CA MET A 206 13.21 -13.77 10.14
C MET A 206 14.24 -14.71 9.50
N GLU A 207 14.44 -14.57 8.19
CA GLU A 207 15.40 -15.37 7.43
C GLU A 207 16.09 -14.54 6.33
N ILE A 208 17.40 -14.76 6.16
CA ILE A 208 18.16 -14.31 4.99
C ILE A 208 18.37 -15.52 4.07
N MET A 209 17.97 -15.38 2.80
CA MET A 209 18.20 -16.38 1.77
C MET A 209 19.22 -15.88 0.75
N GLY A 210 20.10 -16.77 0.29
CA GLY A 210 21.10 -16.47 -0.73
C GLY A 210 22.36 -17.32 -0.56
N PRO A 211 23.38 -17.12 -1.40
CA PRO A 211 24.62 -17.89 -1.30
C PRO A 211 25.39 -17.56 -0.02
N SER A 212 26.04 -18.55 0.58
CA SER A 212 27.07 -18.35 1.62
C SER A 212 28.47 -18.21 1.03
N GLU A 213 28.64 -18.59 -0.24
CA GLU A 213 29.91 -18.55 -0.95
C GLU A 213 29.68 -18.19 -2.43
N ILE A 214 30.54 -17.34 -2.99
CA ILE A 214 30.49 -16.96 -4.41
C ILE A 214 31.89 -16.66 -4.97
N GLU A 215 32.09 -16.81 -6.27
CA GLU A 215 33.33 -16.37 -6.92
C GLU A 215 33.32 -14.87 -7.25
N VAL A 216 34.50 -14.24 -7.28
CA VAL A 216 34.67 -12.84 -7.72
C VAL A 216 34.13 -12.61 -9.13
N GLY A 217 33.41 -11.50 -9.32
CA GLY A 217 32.84 -11.06 -10.59
C GLY A 217 31.49 -11.71 -10.93
N GLN A 218 31.00 -12.64 -10.11
CA GLN A 218 29.67 -13.23 -10.27
C GLN A 218 28.58 -12.33 -9.65
N LYS A 219 27.35 -12.49 -10.13
CA LYS A 219 26.16 -11.83 -9.58
C LYS A 219 25.63 -12.63 -8.39
N PHE A 220 25.26 -11.94 -7.31
CA PHE A 220 24.48 -12.54 -6.23
C PHE A 220 23.35 -11.64 -5.75
N THR A 221 22.38 -12.29 -5.11
CA THR A 221 21.29 -11.63 -4.40
C THR A 221 21.15 -12.28 -3.02
N LEU A 222 21.10 -11.45 -1.99
CA LEU A 222 20.62 -11.82 -0.67
C LEU A 222 19.21 -11.24 -0.50
N THR A 223 18.23 -12.07 -0.16
CA THR A 223 16.86 -11.65 0.13
C THR A 223 16.56 -11.85 1.59
N CYS A 224 15.77 -10.94 2.16
CA CYS A 224 15.36 -11.01 3.55
C CYS A 224 13.85 -11.17 3.61
N SER A 225 13.37 -12.05 4.48
CA SER A 225 11.95 -12.30 4.66
C SER A 225 11.60 -12.35 6.14
N ALA A 226 10.38 -11.93 6.45
CA ALA A 226 9.76 -12.02 7.76
C ALA A 226 8.25 -12.14 7.55
N ASP A 227 7.59 -12.93 8.39
CA ASP A 227 6.14 -13.08 8.41
C ASP A 227 5.52 -11.88 9.14
N SER A 228 4.80 -11.04 8.41
CA SER A 228 4.32 -9.74 8.89
C SER A 228 3.12 -9.27 8.10
N ILE A 229 2.10 -8.75 8.81
CA ILE A 229 0.99 -8.00 8.21
C ILE A 229 0.86 -6.65 8.92
N PRO A 230 0.90 -5.52 8.19
CA PRO A 230 1.32 -5.40 6.80
C PRO A 230 2.79 -5.83 6.60
N THR A 231 3.22 -5.96 5.35
CA THR A 231 4.59 -6.34 5.01
C THR A 231 5.60 -5.39 5.66
N SER A 232 6.65 -5.94 6.25
CA SER A 232 7.70 -5.15 6.90
C SER A 232 8.61 -4.45 5.90
N SER A 233 9.19 -3.34 6.33
CA SER A 233 10.35 -2.72 5.69
C SER A 233 11.64 -3.38 6.18
N PHE A 234 12.68 -3.43 5.34
CA PHE A 234 13.95 -4.06 5.70
C PHE A 234 15.13 -3.11 5.54
N THR A 235 16.06 -3.18 6.48
CA THR A 235 17.37 -2.52 6.44
C THR A 235 18.49 -3.54 6.49
N TRP A 236 19.54 -3.32 5.71
CA TRP A 236 20.68 -4.25 5.59
C TRP A 236 21.94 -3.67 6.21
N MET A 237 22.74 -4.54 6.80
CA MET A 237 24.07 -4.23 7.31
C MET A 237 25.08 -5.25 6.81
N LEU A 238 26.27 -4.78 6.43
CA LEU A 238 27.47 -5.59 6.20
C LEU A 238 28.53 -5.17 7.20
N ASN A 239 28.99 -6.11 8.02
CA ASN A 239 30.02 -5.87 9.05
C ASN A 239 29.70 -4.64 9.94
N GLY A 240 28.41 -4.44 10.25
CA GLY A 240 27.92 -3.32 11.06
C GLY A 240 27.72 -1.99 10.33
N THR A 241 28.02 -1.92 9.03
CA THR A 241 27.76 -0.73 8.20
C THR A 241 26.47 -0.90 7.41
N GLU A 242 25.60 0.11 7.44
CA GLU A 242 24.32 0.07 6.72
C GLU A 242 24.53 0.10 5.20
N ILE A 243 23.73 -0.70 4.49
CA ILE A 243 23.66 -0.73 3.03
C ILE A 243 22.35 -0.05 2.60
N PRO A 244 22.38 1.23 2.18
CA PRO A 244 21.17 1.96 1.80
C PRO A 244 20.57 1.44 0.49
N GLY A 245 19.26 1.60 0.31
CA GLY A 245 18.57 1.43 -0.97
C GLY A 245 18.11 0.00 -1.32
N HIS A 246 18.08 -0.93 -0.37
CA HIS A 246 17.78 -2.35 -0.63
C HIS A 246 16.65 -2.89 0.27
N PRO A 247 15.39 -2.43 0.10
CA PRO A 247 14.30 -2.70 1.05
C PRO A 247 13.77 -4.14 1.04
N HIS A 248 14.09 -4.98 0.05
CA HIS A 248 13.62 -6.38 -0.01
C HIS A 248 14.74 -7.37 -0.32
N GLY A 249 15.79 -6.90 -0.98
CA GLY A 249 16.96 -7.72 -1.29
C GLY A 249 18.13 -6.88 -1.73
N PHE A 250 19.32 -7.32 -1.34
CA PHE A 250 20.59 -6.75 -1.74
C PHE A 250 21.12 -7.54 -2.95
N THR A 251 21.18 -6.90 -4.11
CA THR A 251 21.71 -7.52 -5.35
C THR A 251 22.99 -6.82 -5.77
N LYS A 252 24.05 -7.60 -5.99
CA LYS A 252 25.31 -7.12 -6.55
C LYS A 252 25.54 -7.79 -7.90
N GLU A 253 25.68 -6.99 -8.96
CA GLU A 253 25.88 -7.51 -10.32
C GLU A 253 27.26 -8.14 -10.53
N LYS A 254 28.27 -7.67 -9.79
CA LYS A 254 29.63 -8.20 -9.79
C LYS A 254 30.20 -8.17 -8.39
N SER A 255 30.45 -9.34 -7.83
CA SER A 255 31.06 -9.53 -6.52
C SER A 255 32.53 -9.09 -6.49
N GLU A 256 32.93 -8.50 -5.37
CA GLU A 256 34.30 -8.12 -5.04
C GLU A 256 34.70 -8.75 -3.70
N TYR A 257 35.99 -8.84 -3.40
CA TYR A 257 36.45 -9.38 -2.10
C TYR A 257 35.89 -8.61 -0.91
N SER A 258 35.68 -7.30 -1.06
CA SER A 258 35.08 -6.41 -0.06
C SER A 258 33.62 -6.72 0.25
N ASP A 259 32.93 -7.49 -0.61
CA ASP A 259 31.57 -7.96 -0.34
C ASP A 259 31.56 -9.19 0.61
N SER A 260 32.72 -9.71 1.04
CA SER A 260 32.77 -10.76 2.06
C SER A 260 32.48 -10.20 3.45
N GLY A 261 31.69 -10.92 4.23
CA GLY A 261 31.45 -10.56 5.62
C GLY A 261 30.15 -11.08 6.20
N ASP A 262 29.77 -10.46 7.30
CA ASP A 262 28.61 -10.80 8.12
C ASP A 262 27.46 -9.89 7.70
N TYR A 263 26.50 -10.46 6.96
CA TYR A 263 25.29 -9.78 6.56
C TYR A 263 24.22 -9.96 7.62
N ILE A 264 23.60 -8.86 8.00
CA ILE A 264 22.46 -8.82 8.91
C ILE A 264 21.37 -8.00 8.25
N CYS A 265 20.13 -8.45 8.37
CA CYS A 265 18.96 -7.72 7.94
C CYS A 265 18.13 -7.40 9.18
N THR A 266 17.41 -6.28 9.17
CA THR A 266 16.45 -5.93 10.22
C THR A 266 15.11 -5.59 9.61
N ALA A 267 14.05 -6.24 10.07
CA ALA A 267 12.67 -6.04 9.62
C ALA A 267 11.92 -5.15 10.61
N THR A 268 11.13 -4.19 10.10
CA THR A 268 10.30 -3.29 10.91
C THR A 268 8.87 -3.27 10.37
N ASN A 269 7.89 -3.48 11.24
CA ASN A 269 6.47 -3.29 10.92
C ASN A 269 5.97 -2.03 11.62
N ASP A 270 5.67 -0.99 10.82
CA ASP A 270 5.29 0.32 11.33
C ASP A 270 3.91 0.34 12.02
N VAL A 271 3.05 -0.63 11.73
CA VAL A 271 1.71 -0.71 12.33
C VAL A 271 1.73 -1.39 13.70
N THR A 272 2.53 -2.45 13.85
CA THR A 272 2.72 -3.10 15.16
C THR A 272 3.75 -2.36 16.02
N GLY A 273 4.63 -1.58 15.40
CA GLY A 273 5.78 -0.95 16.05
C GLY A 273 6.91 -1.94 16.38
N ASN A 274 6.78 -3.20 15.96
CA ASN A 274 7.75 -4.24 16.27
C ASN A 274 8.90 -4.26 15.26
N LYS A 275 10.06 -4.68 15.75
CA LYS A 275 11.29 -4.80 14.97
C LYS A 275 12.04 -6.06 15.37
N ILE A 276 12.52 -6.83 14.39
CA ILE A 276 13.31 -8.04 14.59
C ILE A 276 14.54 -8.02 13.69
N THR A 277 15.66 -8.54 14.20
CA THR A 277 16.94 -8.62 13.48
C THR A 277 17.28 -10.08 13.20
N SER A 278 17.87 -10.34 12.04
CA SER A 278 18.16 -11.70 11.59
C SER A 278 19.35 -12.27 12.34
N LEU A 279 19.50 -13.59 12.27
CA LEU A 279 20.80 -14.20 12.50
C LEU A 279 21.80 -13.73 11.43
N VAL A 280 23.09 -13.88 11.74
CA VAL A 280 24.18 -13.50 10.82
C VAL A 280 24.22 -14.46 9.64
N HIS A 281 24.13 -13.92 8.43
CA HIS A 281 24.40 -14.63 7.18
C HIS A 281 25.83 -14.34 6.73
N LYS A 282 26.71 -15.34 6.81
CA LYS A 282 28.12 -15.19 6.37
C LYS A 282 28.22 -15.42 4.87
N LEU A 283 28.76 -14.44 4.15
CA LEU A 283 29.10 -14.54 2.73
C LEU A 283 30.62 -14.51 2.55
N SER A 284 31.16 -15.48 1.81
CA SER A 284 32.56 -15.55 1.42
C SER A 284 32.72 -15.39 -0.10
N VAL A 285 33.48 -14.38 -0.53
CA VAL A 285 33.83 -14.20 -1.94
C VAL A 285 35.21 -14.80 -2.20
N LYS A 286 35.28 -15.87 -3.01
CA LYS A 286 36.50 -16.59 -3.35
C LYS A 286 36.96 -16.30 -4.78
N GLY A 287 38.23 -16.60 -5.08
CA GLY A 287 38.80 -16.44 -6.41
C GLY A 287 40.27 -16.04 -6.37
N LEU A 288 40.87 -15.88 -7.55
CA LEU A 288 42.18 -15.27 -7.71
C LEU A 288 41.99 -13.79 -7.99
N SER A 289 42.61 -12.91 -7.21
CA SER A 289 42.55 -11.48 -7.50
C SER A 289 43.30 -11.22 -8.82
N ALA A 290 42.90 -10.20 -9.59
CA ALA A 290 43.65 -9.82 -10.78
C ALA A 290 45.13 -9.56 -10.47
N GLY A 291 45.43 -9.09 -9.24
CA GLY A 291 46.79 -8.95 -8.72
C GLY A 291 47.51 -10.28 -8.44
N ALA A 292 46.80 -11.30 -7.94
CA ALA A 292 47.36 -12.64 -7.77
C ALA A 292 47.65 -13.31 -9.12
N ILE A 293 46.75 -13.14 -10.11
CA ILE A 293 46.98 -13.62 -11.48
C ILE A 293 48.17 -12.89 -12.10
N ALA A 294 48.24 -11.56 -11.97
CA ALA A 294 49.38 -10.78 -12.45
C ALA A 294 50.69 -11.21 -11.78
N GLY A 295 50.69 -11.42 -10.46
CA GLY A 295 51.86 -11.90 -9.70
C GLY A 295 52.28 -13.32 -10.08
N ILE A 296 51.34 -14.24 -10.31
CA ILE A 296 51.62 -15.59 -10.81
C ILE A 296 52.18 -15.51 -12.24
N VAL A 297 51.58 -14.71 -13.12
CA VAL A 297 52.06 -14.54 -14.51
C VAL A 297 53.46 -13.93 -14.53
N ILE A 298 53.73 -12.89 -13.74
CA ILE A 298 55.05 -12.27 -13.59
C ILE A 298 56.05 -13.28 -12.99
N GLY A 299 55.67 -14.00 -11.94
CA GLY A 299 56.51 -15.01 -11.30
C GLY A 299 56.88 -16.16 -12.25
N VAL A 300 55.91 -16.67 -13.02
CA VAL A 300 56.15 -17.70 -14.04
C VAL A 300 57.03 -17.17 -15.17
N LEU A 301 56.80 -15.94 -15.64
CA LEU A 301 57.65 -15.30 -16.65
C LEU A 301 59.10 -15.13 -16.18
N LEU A 302 59.32 -14.74 -14.92
CA LEU A 302 60.66 -14.61 -14.35
C LEU A 302 61.36 -15.97 -14.18
N VAL A 303 60.66 -17.00 -13.71
CA VAL A 303 61.24 -18.35 -13.54
C VAL A 303 61.61 -18.97 -14.90
N VAL A 304 60.75 -18.80 -15.91
CA VAL A 304 61.03 -19.30 -17.27
C VAL A 304 62.13 -18.48 -17.94
N GLY A 305 62.19 -17.16 -17.73
CA GLY A 305 63.24 -16.29 -18.28
C GLY A 305 64.62 -16.47 -17.65
N VAL A 306 64.72 -17.00 -16.42
CA VAL A 306 66.00 -17.28 -15.75
C VAL A 306 66.53 -18.69 -16.07
N GLY A 307 65.66 -19.64 -16.42
CA GLY A 307 66.04 -21.03 -16.72
C GLY A 307 66.45 -21.31 -18.18
N VAL A 308 66.15 -20.40 -19.11
CA VAL A 308 66.48 -20.56 -20.52
C VAL A 308 66.70 -19.17 -21.09
N GLY A 309 67.90 -18.89 -21.61
CA GLY A 309 68.19 -17.64 -22.30
C GLY A 309 67.31 -17.51 -23.55
N VAL A 310 66.10 -16.98 -23.35
CA VAL A 310 65.08 -16.79 -24.38
C VAL A 310 64.64 -15.35 -24.28
N ASP A 311 64.83 -14.60 -25.36
CA ASP A 311 64.31 -13.25 -25.51
C ASP A 311 62.77 -13.31 -25.48
N ILE A 312 62.18 -12.94 -24.35
CA ILE A 312 60.72 -12.85 -24.20
C ILE A 312 60.27 -11.48 -24.70
N ASN A 313 59.71 -11.45 -25.91
CA ASN A 313 58.92 -10.32 -26.39
C ASN A 313 57.60 -10.27 -25.60
N ILE A 314 57.49 -9.35 -24.65
CA ILE A 314 56.23 -9.10 -23.92
C ILE A 314 55.28 -8.37 -24.87
N VAL A 315 54.42 -9.13 -25.55
CA VAL A 315 53.23 -8.59 -26.21
C VAL A 315 52.14 -8.45 -25.15
N ASN A 316 51.87 -7.22 -24.71
CA ASN A 316 50.71 -6.94 -23.88
C ASN A 316 49.43 -7.25 -24.68
N VAL A 317 48.81 -8.40 -24.42
CA VAL A 317 47.49 -8.73 -24.96
C VAL A 317 46.42 -8.32 -23.94
N CYS A 318 46.03 -7.05 -23.95
CA CYS A 318 44.75 -6.65 -23.38
C CYS A 318 43.63 -7.12 -24.31
N LYS A 319 43.02 -8.27 -24.03
CA LYS A 319 41.79 -8.71 -24.69
C LYS A 319 40.57 -8.09 -23.99
N LEU A 320 40.19 -6.88 -24.40
CA LEU A 320 38.82 -6.39 -24.21
C LEU A 320 37.99 -6.77 -25.42
N LYS A 321 37.09 -7.75 -25.23
CA LYS A 321 36.10 -8.14 -26.25
C LYS A 321 34.95 -7.13 -26.22
N LYS A 322 34.90 -6.21 -27.18
CA LYS A 322 33.66 -5.52 -27.55
C LYS A 322 33.61 -5.33 -29.07
N ASN A 323 32.63 -5.97 -29.69
CA ASN A 323 32.17 -5.79 -31.08
C ASN A 323 33.20 -5.90 -32.23
N LYS A 324 33.57 -7.15 -32.57
CA LYS A 324 33.90 -7.65 -33.92
C LYS A 324 34.65 -6.69 -34.89
N LYS A 325 35.68 -5.96 -34.47
CA LYS A 325 36.71 -5.40 -35.37
C LYS A 325 38.09 -5.46 -34.73
N THR A 326 39.01 -6.12 -35.41
CA THR A 326 40.43 -6.24 -35.06
C THR A 326 41.16 -5.01 -35.61
N PHE A 327 41.84 -4.24 -34.75
CA PHE A 327 42.81 -3.23 -35.19
C PHE A 327 44.20 -3.63 -34.69
N ASN A 328 45.13 -3.84 -35.61
CA ASN A 328 46.54 -4.06 -35.32
C ASN A 328 47.26 -2.69 -35.32
N PHE A 329 47.78 -2.26 -34.18
CA PHE A 329 48.79 -1.20 -34.16
C PHE A 329 50.16 -1.83 -33.94
N LYS A 330 51.04 -1.71 -34.93
CA LYS A 330 52.48 -1.92 -34.78
C LYS A 330 53.10 -0.58 -34.37
N SER A 331 53.52 -0.45 -33.12
CA SER A 331 54.51 0.55 -32.73
C SER A 331 55.72 -0.18 -32.17
N VAL A 332 56.82 -0.17 -32.93
CA VAL A 332 58.13 -0.67 -32.52
C VAL A 332 58.82 0.46 -31.78
N PHE A 333 59.10 0.28 -30.49
CA PHE A 333 60.12 1.08 -29.80
C PHE A 333 61.26 0.13 -29.42
N PRO A 334 62.51 0.38 -29.84
CA PRO A 334 63.65 -0.37 -29.34
C PRO A 334 64.00 0.15 -27.94
N ILE A 335 64.07 -0.74 -26.96
CA ILE A 335 64.77 -0.48 -25.70
C ILE A 335 66.13 -1.16 -25.83
N THR A 336 67.17 -0.37 -26.12
CA THR A 336 68.56 -0.81 -26.04
C THR A 336 68.98 -0.80 -24.58
N ALA A 337 69.23 -1.98 -24.01
CA ALA A 337 69.91 -2.09 -22.72
C ALA A 337 71.40 -1.82 -22.92
N GLY A 338 71.85 -0.62 -22.56
CA GLY A 338 73.25 -0.22 -22.52
C GLY A 338 73.73 -0.03 -21.08
N ASN A 339 74.65 -0.90 -20.66
CA ASN A 339 75.30 -0.86 -19.35
C ASN A 339 76.01 0.48 -19.08
N GLY A 340 75.74 1.04 -17.89
CA GLY A 340 76.65 1.83 -17.05
C GLY A 340 77.34 3.07 -17.64
N LYS A 341 76.96 4.26 -17.16
CA LYS A 341 77.86 5.28 -16.58
C LYS A 341 77.07 6.47 -16.02
N GLN A 342 77.61 7.05 -14.94
CA GLN A 342 77.11 8.19 -14.18
C GLN A 342 76.89 9.45 -15.03
N ALA A 343 75.88 10.26 -14.69
CA ALA A 343 75.92 11.73 -14.74
C ALA A 343 74.76 12.34 -13.93
N LEU A 344 75.02 13.50 -13.34
CA LEU A 344 74.23 14.21 -12.34
C LEU A 344 73.13 15.15 -12.89
N PHE A 345 72.24 15.54 -11.96
CA PHE A 345 71.57 16.85 -11.73
C PHE A 345 70.41 17.39 -12.60
N SER A 346 69.38 17.81 -11.84
CA SER A 346 68.39 18.92 -12.00
C SER A 346 67.48 18.93 -13.22
N HIS A 347 66.20 19.33 -13.16
CA HIS A 347 65.49 20.17 -12.18
C HIS A 347 64.03 19.74 -12.07
#